data_AF-A0ABD2NU66-F1
#
_entry.id   AF-A0ABD2NU66-F1
#
_cell.length_a   1.000
_cell.length_b   1.000
_cell.length_c   1.000
_cell.angle_alpha   90.00
_cell.angle_beta   90.00
_cell.angle_gamma   90.00
#
_symmetry.space_group_name_H-M   'P 1'
#
loop_
_entity.id
_entity.type
_entity.pdbx_description
1 polymer ?
#
loop_
_entity_poly.entity_id
_entity_poly.type
_entity_poly.pdbx_seq_one_letter_code
_entity_poly.pdbx_strand_id
1 'polypeptide(L)'
;MINCLDADENNSCTKITVLDAILMVNDAWNKMSQSTICNCFKHGGFIENLDGLPIQISEHEFYEDDAPLSLWSQNLNSDSLAAPEIWEEYVDIDSTLLTSEEPTDENIIQTINAKEQLESDEEEEEEVQEEPLTSAEEALKAAELLSRFIHSNIKNDNLTMAMSSVHIVLETVFTMK
;
A
#
# COMPACT_ATOMS: atom_id res chain seq x y z
N MET A 1 -3.67 -3.56 -18.53
CA MET A 1 -4.37 -4.85 -18.37
C MET A 1 -3.66 -5.57 -17.23
N ILE A 2 -4.17 -5.40 -16.01
CA ILE A 2 -3.74 -6.23 -14.88
C ILE A 2 -4.28 -7.60 -15.23
N ASN A 3 -3.39 -8.57 -15.51
CA ASN A 3 -3.81 -9.94 -15.72
C ASN A 3 -4.53 -10.37 -14.43
N CYS A 4 -5.84 -10.58 -14.54
CA CYS A 4 -6.57 -11.31 -13.52
C CYS A 4 -5.84 -12.64 -13.34
N LEU A 5 -5.45 -12.92 -12.11
CA LEU A 5 -5.02 -14.25 -11.69
C LEU A 5 -6.24 -15.15 -11.85
N ASP A 6 -6.40 -15.69 -13.06
CA ASP A 6 -7.39 -16.74 -13.30
C ASP A 6 -7.03 -17.89 -12.36
N ALA A 7 -7.99 -18.20 -11.49
CA ALA A 7 -7.92 -19.32 -10.57
C ALA A 7 -8.06 -20.61 -11.39
N ASP A 8 -6.95 -21.06 -11.97
CA ASP A 8 -6.81 -22.45 -12.38
C ASP A 8 -6.91 -23.32 -11.12
N GLU A 9 -7.77 -24.34 -11.13
CA GLU A 9 -8.05 -25.29 -10.03
C GLU A 9 -6.83 -26.12 -9.56
N ASN A 10 -5.63 -25.82 -10.04
CA ASN A 10 -4.35 -26.38 -9.55
C ASN A 10 -3.32 -25.29 -9.19
N ASN A 11 -3.73 -24.03 -9.18
CA ASN A 11 -2.86 -22.92 -8.85
C ASN A 11 -2.85 -22.79 -7.32
N SER A 12 -1.71 -23.09 -6.71
CA SER A 12 -1.43 -22.60 -5.36
C SER A 12 -1.69 -21.10 -5.41
N CYS A 13 -2.83 -20.65 -4.87
CA CYS A 13 -3.14 -19.25 -4.69
C CYS A 13 -1.87 -18.65 -4.10
N THR A 14 -1.13 -17.88 -4.90
CA THR A 14 0.12 -17.27 -4.47
C THR A 14 -0.28 -16.43 -3.28
N LYS A 15 0.01 -16.94 -2.08
CA LYS A 15 -0.32 -16.26 -0.83
C LYS A 15 0.50 -14.99 -0.86
N ILE A 16 -0.13 -13.88 -1.27
CA ILE A 16 0.51 -12.57 -1.30
C ILE A 16 0.69 -12.19 0.16
N THR A 17 1.93 -12.12 0.61
CA THR A 17 2.22 -11.62 1.95
C THR A 17 1.99 -10.11 2.00
N VAL A 18 1.86 -9.55 3.20
CA VAL A 18 1.75 -8.09 3.36
C VAL A 18 2.98 -7.38 2.76
N LEU A 19 4.17 -7.99 2.88
CA LEU A 19 5.39 -7.46 2.28
C LEU A 19 5.31 -7.44 0.76
N ASP A 20 4.83 -8.52 0.14
CA ASP A 20 4.64 -8.59 -1.31
C ASP A 20 3.68 -7.51 -1.78
N ALA A 21 2.56 -7.30 -1.07
CA ALA A 21 1.59 -6.26 -1.39
C ALA A 21 2.23 -4.85 -1.33
N ILE A 22 3.01 -4.56 -0.29
CA ILE A 22 3.71 -3.27 -0.15
C ILE A 22 4.70 -3.05 -1.31
N LEU A 23 5.50 -4.07 -1.64
CA LEU A 23 6.46 -4.00 -2.73
C LEU A 23 5.76 -3.82 -4.08
N MET A 24 4.66 -4.53 -4.32
CA MET A 24 3.84 -4.39 -5.53
C MET A 24 3.26 -2.98 -5.68
N VAL A 25 2.75 -2.38 -4.59
CA VAL A 25 2.25 -0.99 -4.61
C VAL A 25 3.38 -0.01 -4.92
N ASN A 26 4.54 -0.16 -4.29
CA ASN A 26 5.71 0.68 -4.56
C ASN A 26 6.17 0.55 -6.03
N ASP A 27 6.19 -0.67 -6.56
CA ASP A 27 6.52 -0.94 -7.95
C ASP A 27 5.54 -0.32 -8.93
N ALA A 28 4.24 -0.44 -8.65
CA ALA A 28 3.18 0.16 -9.45
C ALA A 28 3.29 1.69 -9.46
N TRP A 29 3.56 2.29 -8.29
CA TRP A 29 3.75 3.73 -8.16
C TRP A 29 4.95 4.23 -8.97
N ASN A 30 6.10 3.55 -8.89
CA ASN A 30 7.30 3.93 -9.62
C ASN A 30 7.18 3.75 -11.15
N LYS A 31 6.28 2.86 -11.60
CA LYS A 31 5.95 2.68 -13.02
C LYS A 31 4.94 3.70 -13.54
N MET A 32 4.28 4.45 -12.66
CA MET A 32 3.29 5.44 -13.04
C MET A 32 3.97 6.65 -13.68
N SER A 33 3.48 7.06 -14.85
CA SER A 33 4.03 8.20 -15.57
C SER A 33 3.37 9.51 -15.14
N GLN A 34 4.08 10.64 -15.30
CA GLN A 34 3.51 11.95 -15.04
C GLN A 34 2.26 12.24 -15.90
N SER A 35 2.20 11.70 -17.13
CA SER A 35 1.01 11.83 -17.98
C SER A 35 -0.19 11.05 -17.44
N THR A 36 0.03 9.90 -16.80
CA THR A 36 -1.02 9.16 -16.08
C THR A 36 -1.63 10.03 -14.98
N ILE A 37 -0.78 10.66 -14.15
CA ILE A 37 -1.23 11.56 -13.09
C ILE A 37 -2.01 12.74 -13.69
N CYS A 38 -1.45 13.44 -14.68
CA CYS A 38 -2.12 14.56 -15.33
C CYS A 38 -3.47 14.16 -15.93
N ASN A 39 -3.58 12.97 -16.52
CA ASN A 39 -4.85 12.47 -17.05
C ASN A 39 -5.84 12.21 -15.92
N CYS A 40 -5.45 11.58 -14.81
CA CYS A 40 -6.33 11.41 -13.64
C CYS A 40 -6.88 12.75 -13.11
N PHE A 41 -6.05 13.80 -13.02
CA PHE A 41 -6.52 15.13 -12.62
C PHE A 41 -7.48 15.76 -13.63
N LYS A 42 -7.26 15.56 -14.94
CA LYS A 42 -8.22 15.96 -15.98
C LYS A 42 -9.54 15.22 -15.85
N HIS A 43 -9.49 13.89 -15.61
CA HIS A 43 -10.67 13.06 -15.40
C HIS A 43 -11.45 13.45 -14.14
N GLY A 44 -10.76 13.81 -13.05
CA GLY A 44 -11.38 14.31 -11.83
C GLY A 44 -11.97 15.73 -11.94
N GLY A 45 -11.84 16.38 -13.11
CA GLY A 45 -12.34 17.74 -13.33
C GLY A 45 -11.52 18.83 -12.65
N PHE A 46 -10.31 18.53 -12.17
CA PHE A 46 -9.43 19.49 -11.51
C PHE A 46 -8.66 20.38 -12.50
N ILE A 47 -8.65 20.03 -13.78
CA ILE A 47 -7.98 20.78 -14.85
C ILE A 47 -9.03 21.17 -15.88
N GLU A 48 -9.38 22.45 -15.91
CA GLU A 48 -10.19 23.06 -16.96
C GLU A 48 -9.30 23.37 -18.18
N ASN A 49 -9.83 23.27 -19.40
CA ASN A 49 -9.14 23.84 -20.56
C ASN A 49 -9.05 25.37 -20.39
N LEU A 50 -8.06 26.01 -21.01
CA LEU A 50 -7.86 27.48 -20.96
C LEU A 50 -9.11 28.32 -21.34
N ASP A 51 -10.12 27.71 -21.95
CA ASP A 51 -11.39 28.33 -22.32
C ASP A 51 -12.52 28.14 -21.28
N GLY A 52 -12.24 27.63 -20.08
CA GLY A 52 -13.23 27.47 -18.99
C GLY A 52 -14.31 26.42 -19.28
N LEU A 53 -14.05 25.51 -20.22
CA LEU A 53 -14.94 24.40 -20.54
C LEU A 53 -14.39 23.09 -19.96
N PRO A 54 -15.24 22.26 -19.32
CA PRO A 54 -14.87 20.92 -18.91
C PRO A 54 -14.34 20.13 -20.12
N ILE A 55 -13.25 19.40 -19.92
CA ILE A 55 -12.73 18.49 -20.94
C ILE A 55 -13.81 17.44 -21.20
N GLN A 56 -14.41 17.42 -22.39
CA GLN A 56 -15.32 16.35 -22.79
C GLN A 56 -14.49 15.09 -23.02
N ILE A 57 -14.49 14.23 -22.02
CA ILE A 57 -13.95 12.88 -22.09
C ILE A 57 -15.09 12.04 -22.66
N SER A 58 -14.88 11.37 -23.80
CA SER A 58 -15.95 10.60 -24.44
C SER A 58 -16.46 9.53 -23.47
N GLU A 59 -17.73 9.64 -23.09
CA GLU A 59 -18.45 8.84 -22.08
C GLU A 59 -18.62 7.35 -22.43
N HIS A 60 -17.82 6.79 -23.34
CA HIS A 60 -18.14 5.49 -23.92
C HIS A 60 -17.56 4.27 -23.21
N GLU A 61 -17.01 4.38 -22.00
CA GLU A 61 -16.46 3.19 -21.34
C GLU A 61 -16.91 2.86 -19.91
N PHE A 62 -17.53 3.74 -19.11
CA PHE A 62 -17.91 3.33 -17.76
C PHE A 62 -19.21 4.00 -17.29
N TYR A 63 -20.27 3.19 -17.19
CA TYR A 63 -21.48 3.50 -16.42
C TYR A 63 -21.19 3.21 -14.96
N GLU A 64 -20.69 4.19 -14.22
CA GLU A 64 -20.87 4.24 -12.77
C GLU A 64 -21.74 5.46 -12.46
N ASP A 65 -22.79 5.23 -11.67
CA ASP A 65 -23.77 6.20 -11.15
C ASP A 65 -23.15 7.15 -10.11
N ASP A 66 -21.85 7.42 -10.22
CA ASP A 66 -21.11 8.28 -9.33
C ASP A 66 -21.08 9.68 -9.94
N ALA A 67 -21.81 10.60 -9.30
CA ALA A 67 -21.76 12.01 -9.64
C ALA A 67 -20.28 12.46 -9.73
N PRO A 68 -19.88 13.14 -10.83
CA PRO A 68 -18.48 13.46 -11.05
C PRO A 68 -17.94 14.31 -9.90
N LEU A 69 -16.69 14.07 -9.48
CA LEU A 69 -16.03 14.80 -8.39
C LEU A 69 -16.05 16.33 -8.57
N SER A 70 -16.14 16.81 -9.81
CA SER A 70 -16.36 18.23 -10.14
C SER A 70 -17.70 18.79 -9.63
N LEU A 71 -18.75 17.98 -9.58
CA LEU A 71 -20.04 18.37 -9.01
C LEU A 71 -19.95 18.53 -7.49
N TRP A 72 -19.20 17.65 -6.83
CA TRP A 72 -18.93 17.73 -5.39
C TRP A 72 -18.08 18.96 -5.03
N SER A 73 -17.04 19.25 -5.82
CA SER A 73 -16.17 20.43 -5.59
C SER A 73 -16.89 21.76 -5.85
N GLN A 74 -17.82 21.78 -6.80
CA GLN A 74 -18.66 22.96 -7.04
C GLN A 74 -19.63 23.22 -5.87
N ASN A 75 -20.15 22.15 -5.24
CA ASN A 75 -21.11 22.26 -4.14
C ASN A 75 -20.45 22.80 -2.85
N LEU A 76 -19.17 22.48 -2.62
CA LEU A 76 -18.37 23.02 -1.51
C LEU A 76 -18.13 24.54 -1.59
N ASN A 77 -18.14 25.09 -2.81
CA ASN A 77 -17.97 26.54 -3.04
C ASN A 77 -19.30 27.31 -3.06
N SER A 78 -20.44 26.63 -2.86
CA SER A 78 -21.71 27.32 -2.73
C SER A 78 -21.83 27.90 -1.32
N ASP A 79 -22.05 29.22 -1.23
CA ASP A 79 -22.24 30.00 0.01
C ASP A 79 -23.30 29.41 0.96
N SER A 80 -24.13 28.47 0.49
CA SER A 80 -25.19 27.82 1.26
C SER A 80 -24.69 26.72 2.23
N LEU A 81 -23.49 26.16 2.04
CA LEU A 81 -22.83 25.21 2.96
C LEU A 81 -21.69 25.86 3.76
N ALA A 82 -21.33 27.10 3.44
CA ALA A 82 -20.19 27.81 4.00
C ALA A 82 -20.56 28.77 5.15
N ALA A 83 -21.73 28.62 5.78
CA ALA A 83 -21.99 29.36 7.00
C ALA A 83 -21.08 28.77 8.11
N PRO A 84 -20.23 29.58 8.78
CA PRO A 84 -19.31 29.11 9.82
C PRO A 84 -20.00 28.30 10.93
N GLU A 85 -21.27 28.59 11.18
CA GLU A 85 -22.12 27.90 12.18
C GLU A 85 -22.31 26.40 11.89
N ILE A 86 -22.29 25.98 10.61
CA ILE A 86 -22.52 24.58 10.20
C ILE A 86 -21.26 23.73 10.45
N TRP A 87 -20.08 24.34 10.34
CA TRP A 87 -18.80 23.66 10.50
C TRP A 87 -18.49 23.40 11.98
N GLU A 88 -18.78 24.36 12.85
CA GLU A 88 -18.61 24.18 14.30
C GLU A 88 -19.58 23.09 14.82
N GLU A 89 -20.81 23.03 14.29
CA GLU A 89 -21.75 21.94 14.62
C GLU A 89 -21.27 20.57 14.11
N TYR A 90 -20.59 20.52 12.95
CA TYR A 90 -19.99 19.29 12.43
C TYR A 90 -18.80 18.81 13.29
N VAL A 91 -18.01 19.71 13.87
CA VAL A 91 -16.91 19.33 14.79
C VAL A 91 -17.44 18.60 16.01
N ASP A 92 -18.60 19.01 16.51
CA ASP A 92 -19.22 18.47 17.73
C ASP A 92 -20.25 17.35 17.46
N ILE A 93 -20.45 16.93 16.21
CA ILE A 93 -21.50 15.97 15.83
C ILE A 93 -21.36 14.62 16.54
N ASP A 94 -20.12 14.20 16.78
CA ASP A 94 -19.79 12.93 17.42
C ASP A 94 -19.53 13.07 18.92
N SER A 95 -19.57 14.31 19.46
CA SER A 95 -19.18 14.60 20.85
C SER A 95 -20.07 13.92 21.89
N THR A 96 -21.32 13.63 21.53
CA THR A 96 -22.30 12.94 22.38
C THR A 96 -22.49 11.47 22.00
N LEU A 97 -21.84 11.03 20.92
CA LEU A 97 -21.91 9.65 20.47
C LEU A 97 -20.98 8.83 21.35
N LEU A 98 -21.56 8.02 22.23
CA LEU A 98 -20.80 7.06 23.03
C LEU A 98 -20.26 5.95 22.11
N THR A 99 -19.04 6.13 21.60
CA THR A 99 -18.37 5.17 20.70
C THR A 99 -17.82 3.95 21.44
N SER A 100 -17.56 4.10 22.74
CA SER A 100 -17.22 3.04 23.68
C SER A 100 -17.68 3.45 25.07
N GLU A 101 -18.04 2.47 25.90
CA GLU A 101 -18.11 2.68 27.35
C GLU A 101 -16.70 2.99 27.86
N GLU A 102 -16.55 4.04 28.68
CA GLU A 102 -15.28 4.31 29.38
C GLU A 102 -15.08 3.21 30.43
N PRO A 103 -13.98 2.43 30.36
CA PRO A 103 -13.75 1.39 31.35
C PRO A 103 -13.50 2.05 32.71
N THR A 104 -14.23 1.62 33.74
CA THR A 104 -13.91 1.97 35.13
C THR A 104 -12.54 1.43 35.52
N ASP A 105 -11.91 2.05 36.51
CA ASP A 105 -10.62 1.60 37.03
C ASP A 105 -10.65 0.12 37.42
N GLU A 106 -11.77 -0.38 37.96
CA GLU A 106 -11.96 -1.81 38.25
C GLU A 106 -11.95 -2.68 36.99
N ASN A 107 -12.57 -2.24 35.89
CA ASN A 107 -12.57 -2.97 34.62
C ASN A 107 -11.16 -3.03 34.00
N ILE A 108 -10.38 -1.97 34.16
CA ILE A 108 -8.98 -1.92 33.71
C ILE A 108 -8.15 -2.94 34.50
N ILE A 109 -8.26 -2.96 35.83
CA ILE A 109 -7.54 -3.92 36.68
C ILE A 109 -7.93 -5.36 36.36
N GLN A 110 -9.22 -5.63 36.14
CA GLN A 110 -9.69 -6.96 35.75
C GLN A 110 -9.13 -7.38 34.39
N THR A 111 -9.05 -6.47 33.42
CA THR A 111 -8.47 -6.75 32.10
C THR A 111 -6.99 -7.10 32.18
N ILE A 112 -6.21 -6.36 33.00
CA ILE A 112 -4.79 -6.63 33.20
C ILE A 112 -4.58 -7.99 33.87
N ASN A 113 -5.32 -8.28 34.94
CA ASN A 113 -5.23 -9.58 35.62
C ASN A 113 -5.68 -10.73 34.72
N ALA A 114 -6.74 -10.55 33.92
CA ALA A 114 -7.18 -11.56 32.97
C ALA A 114 -6.14 -11.81 31.87
N LYS A 115 -5.44 -10.77 31.40
CA LYS A 115 -4.35 -10.89 30.43
C LYS A 115 -3.14 -11.64 31.00
N GLU A 116 -2.73 -11.34 32.23
CA GLU A 116 -1.67 -12.10 32.92
C GLU A 116 -2.05 -13.57 33.15
N GLN A 117 -3.35 -13.87 33.21
CA GLN A 117 -3.85 -15.23 33.38
C GLN A 117 -3.98 -16.01 32.05
N LEU A 118 -4.17 -15.31 30.92
CA LEU A 118 -4.19 -15.87 29.57
C LEU A 118 -2.77 -16.08 29.01
N GLU A 119 -1.79 -15.25 29.39
CA GLU A 119 -0.37 -15.49 29.06
C GLU A 119 0.21 -16.75 29.76
N SER A 120 -0.56 -17.38 30.66
CA SER A 120 -0.21 -18.65 31.32
C SER A 120 -0.89 -19.88 30.71
N ASP A 121 -1.83 -19.71 29.77
CA ASP A 121 -2.45 -20.84 29.06
C ASP A 121 -1.98 -20.76 27.61
N GLU A 122 -1.24 -21.79 27.19
CA GLU A 122 -0.59 -21.91 25.89
C GLU A 122 -1.60 -21.62 24.76
N GLU A 123 -1.64 -20.37 24.28
CA GLU A 123 -2.20 -20.08 22.97
C GLU A 123 -1.33 -20.83 21.97
N GLU A 124 -1.87 -21.90 21.40
CA GLU A 124 -1.39 -22.48 20.14
C GLU A 124 -1.47 -21.39 19.08
N GLU A 125 -0.48 -20.48 19.08
CA GLU A 125 -0.12 -19.71 17.91
C GLU A 125 0.09 -20.76 16.81
N GLU A 126 -0.76 -20.75 15.77
CA GLU A 126 -0.44 -21.42 14.53
C GLU A 126 0.95 -20.90 14.14
N GLU A 127 1.94 -21.76 14.32
CA GLU A 127 3.34 -21.52 14.02
C GLU A 127 3.39 -21.21 12.51
N VAL A 128 3.25 -19.92 12.19
CA VAL A 128 3.64 -19.38 10.90
C VAL A 128 5.10 -19.76 10.84
N GLN A 129 5.41 -20.77 10.03
CA GLN A 129 6.78 -21.15 9.75
C GLN A 129 7.43 -19.92 9.13
N GLU A 130 8.02 -19.06 9.97
CA GLU A 130 8.95 -18.04 9.52
C GLU A 130 9.99 -18.79 8.72
N GLU A 131 10.09 -18.46 7.43
CA GLU A 131 11.17 -18.98 6.61
C GLU A 131 12.47 -18.73 7.36
N PRO A 132 13.35 -19.75 7.46
CA PRO A 132 14.56 -19.63 8.27
C PRO A 132 15.33 -18.39 7.82
N LEU A 133 15.66 -17.52 8.79
CA LEU A 133 16.46 -16.32 8.56
C LEU A 133 17.70 -16.70 7.73
N THR A 134 17.75 -16.20 6.51
CA THR A 134 18.84 -16.49 5.58
C THR A 134 20.13 -15.95 6.18
N SER A 135 21.11 -16.83 6.37
CA SER A 135 22.40 -16.42 6.93
C SER A 135 23.13 -15.49 5.96
N ALA A 136 23.93 -14.56 6.50
CA ALA A 136 24.78 -13.67 5.71
C ALA A 136 25.67 -14.44 4.71
N GLU A 137 26.17 -15.61 5.11
CA GLU A 137 27.00 -16.48 4.27
C GLU A 137 26.19 -17.07 3.10
N GLU A 138 24.92 -17.42 3.33
CA GLU A 138 24.03 -17.95 2.29
C GLU A 138 23.64 -16.85 1.30
N ALA A 139 23.36 -15.65 1.79
CA ALA A 139 23.08 -14.49 0.95
C ALA A 139 24.26 -14.14 0.03
N LEU A 140 25.50 -14.18 0.54
CA LEU A 140 26.72 -13.97 -0.27
C LEU A 140 26.90 -15.05 -1.34
N LYS A 141 26.77 -16.33 -0.96
CA LYS A 141 26.86 -17.45 -1.91
C LYS A 141 25.79 -17.35 -3.01
N ALA A 142 24.57 -16.96 -2.65
CA ALA A 142 23.49 -16.76 -3.61
C ALA A 142 23.78 -15.60 -4.57
N ALA A 143 24.30 -14.47 -4.06
CA ALA A 143 24.70 -13.33 -4.88
C ALA A 143 25.83 -13.68 -5.87
N GLU A 144 26.83 -14.45 -5.44
CA GLU A 144 27.90 -14.96 -6.31
C GLU A 144 27.37 -15.89 -7.41
N LEU A 145 26.45 -16.80 -7.04
CA LEU A 145 25.81 -17.71 -7.99
C LEU A 145 25.03 -16.94 -9.06
N LEU A 146 24.22 -15.96 -8.64
CA LEU A 146 23.44 -15.12 -9.54
C LEU A 146 24.35 -14.28 -10.45
N SER A 147 25.43 -13.71 -9.90
CA SER A 147 26.44 -12.97 -10.65
C SER A 147 27.07 -13.84 -11.73
N ARG A 148 27.53 -15.05 -11.38
CA ARG A 148 28.09 -16.02 -12.34
C ARG A 148 27.09 -16.40 -13.43
N PHE A 149 25.82 -16.59 -13.06
CA PHE A 149 24.76 -16.90 -14.02
C PHE A 149 24.57 -15.75 -15.02
N ILE A 150 24.49 -14.51 -14.54
CA ILE A 150 24.31 -13.31 -15.36
C ILE A 150 25.48 -13.12 -16.32
N HIS A 151 26.72 -13.20 -15.83
CA HIS A 151 27.92 -13.09 -16.66
C HIS A 151 28.01 -14.18 -17.74
N SER A 152 27.46 -15.37 -17.48
CA SER A 152 27.53 -16.50 -18.42
C SER A 152 26.39 -16.51 -19.44
N ASN A 153 25.19 -16.05 -19.07
CA ASN A 153 23.97 -16.27 -19.86
C ASN A 153 23.34 -14.97 -20.37
N ILE A 154 23.65 -13.80 -19.80
CA ILE A 154 22.99 -12.53 -20.12
C ILE A 154 24.03 -11.49 -20.55
N LYS A 155 23.95 -11.07 -21.82
CA LYS A 155 24.74 -9.94 -22.34
C LYS A 155 23.99 -8.63 -22.09
N ASN A 156 23.99 -8.17 -20.85
CA ASN A 156 23.45 -6.87 -20.46
C ASN A 156 24.40 -6.21 -19.46
N ASP A 157 25.14 -5.20 -19.93
CA ASP A 157 26.17 -4.52 -19.13
C ASP A 157 25.56 -3.81 -17.91
N ASN A 158 24.33 -3.29 -18.02
CA ASN A 158 23.65 -2.64 -16.90
C ASN A 158 23.31 -3.65 -15.79
N LEU A 159 22.84 -4.84 -16.17
CA LEU A 159 22.54 -5.91 -15.21
C LEU A 159 23.82 -6.40 -14.53
N THR A 160 24.91 -6.54 -15.30
CA THR A 160 26.24 -6.93 -14.79
C THR A 160 26.80 -5.91 -13.79
N MET A 161 26.67 -4.62 -14.09
CA MET A 161 27.08 -3.54 -13.17
C MET A 161 26.21 -3.48 -11.91
N ALA A 162 24.89 -3.65 -12.05
CA ALA A 162 23.97 -3.70 -10.92
C ALA A 162 24.31 -4.86 -9.97
N MET A 163 24.58 -6.05 -10.51
CA MET A 163 24.97 -7.21 -9.70
C MET A 163 26.31 -7.04 -8.99
N SER A 164 27.29 -6.45 -9.67
CA SER A 164 28.56 -6.10 -9.04
C SER A 164 28.36 -5.14 -7.87
N SER A 165 27.45 -4.17 -8.02
CA SER A 165 27.12 -3.21 -6.97
C SER A 165 26.44 -3.89 -5.76
N VAL A 166 25.49 -4.79 -6.01
CA VAL A 166 24.83 -5.59 -4.96
C VAL A 166 25.85 -6.44 -4.20
N HIS A 167 26.75 -7.12 -4.91
CA HIS A 167 27.78 -7.95 -4.30
C HIS A 167 28.70 -7.14 -3.38
N ILE A 168 29.20 -5.98 -3.84
CA ILE A 168 30.05 -5.09 -3.04
C ILE A 168 29.30 -4.59 -1.81
N VAL A 169 28.04 -4.16 -1.96
CA VAL A 169 27.25 -3.67 -0.83
C VAL A 169 27.05 -4.78 0.22
N LEU A 170 26.72 -6.00 -0.20
CA LEU A 170 26.60 -7.14 0.72
C LEU A 170 27.93 -7.44 1.43
N GLU A 171 29.06 -7.47 0.71
CA GLU A 171 30.38 -7.65 1.33
C GLU A 171 30.67 -6.57 2.38
N THR A 172 30.42 -5.29 2.07
CA THR A 172 30.67 -4.19 3.02
C THR A 172 29.78 -4.26 4.26
N VAL A 173 28.50 -4.60 4.11
CA VAL A 173 27.55 -4.70 5.22
C VAL A 173 27.91 -5.86 6.15
N PHE A 174 28.43 -6.96 5.61
CA PHE A 174 28.77 -8.15 6.40
C PHE A 174 30.20 -8.17 6.94
N THR A 175 31.15 -7.45 6.35
CA THR A 175 32.54 -7.33 6.86
C THR A 175 32.73 -6.23 7.90
N MET A 176 31.78 -5.31 8.06
CA MET A 176 31.82 -4.26 9.10
C MET A 176 31.22 -4.68 10.45
N LYS A 177 30.91 -5.98 10.65
CA LYS A 177 30.43 -6.54 11.92
C LYS A 177 31.52 -7.24 12.71
#